data_AF-A0A6A6EQW1-F1
#
_entry.id   AF-A0A6A6EQW1-F1
#
_cell.length_a   1.000
_cell.length_b   1.000
_cell.length_c   1.000
_cell.angle_alpha   90.00
_cell.angle_beta   90.00
_cell.angle_gamma   90.00
#
_symmetry.space_group_name_H-M   'P 1'
#
loop_
_entity.id
_entity.type
_entity.pdbx_description
1 polymer ?
#
loop_
_entity_poly.entity_id
_entity_poly.type
_entity_poly.pdbx_seq_one_letter_code
_entity_poly.pdbx_strand_id
1 'polypeptide(L)' 'VILLLNKADIFIKQRITKNILYNTLVTIFLRKFKYFKEVLFLTTNHIQTFNKVIINKIHLII' A
#
# COMPACT_ATOMS: atom_id res chain seq x y z
N VAL A 1 -13.37 -2.79 12.69
CA VAL A 1 -13.04 -1.36 12.43
C VAL A 1 -12.75 -1.21 10.94
N ILE A 2 -13.39 -0.26 10.25
CA ILE A 2 -13.13 -0.02 8.83
C ILE A 2 -12.08 1.09 8.72
N LEU A 3 -11.02 0.87 7.95
CA LEU A 3 -10.01 1.89 7.68
C LEU A 3 -10.05 2.26 6.19
N LEU A 4 -10.00 3.57 5.92
CA LEU A 4 -9.91 4.12 4.58
C LEU A 4 -8.55 4.80 4.42
N LEU A 5 -7.77 4.37 3.44
CA LEU A 5 -6.50 5.01 3.09
C LEU A 5 -6.63 5.69 1.72
N ASN A 6 -6.60 7.02 1.75
CA ASN A 6 -6.58 7.82 0.53
C ASN A 6 -5.15 8.00 0.01
N LYS A 7 -5.01 8.11 -1.31
CA LYS A 7 -3.72 8.19 -2.02
C LYS A 7 -2.76 7.07 -1.62
N ALA A 8 -3.31 5.84 -1.61
CA ALA A 8 -2.62 4.66 -1.13
C ALA A 8 -1.32 4.34 -1.91
N ASP A 9 -1.16 4.86 -3.12
CA ASP A 9 0.09 4.76 -3.89
C ASP A 9 1.29 5.31 -3.11
N ILE A 10 1.12 6.34 -2.28
CA ILE A 10 2.22 6.91 -1.48
C ILE A 10 2.88 5.85 -0.59
N PHE A 11 2.10 4.89 -0.08
CA PHE A 11 2.58 3.88 0.87
C PHE A 11 2.77 2.49 0.25
N ILE A 12 2.21 2.25 -0.94
CA ILE A 12 2.16 0.95 -1.60
C ILE A 12 3.01 0.91 -2.88
N LYS A 13 3.55 2.06 -3.30
CA LYS A 13 4.46 2.22 -4.44
C LYS A 13 5.68 1.30 -4.39
N GLN A 14 6.19 0.97 -5.57
CA GLN A 14 7.49 0.31 -5.71
C GLN A 14 8.61 1.17 -5.09
N ARG A 15 9.66 0.50 -4.62
CA ARG A 15 10.81 1.15 -3.97
C ARG A 15 11.55 2.06 -4.96
N ILE A 16 12.00 3.21 -4.47
CA ILE A 16 12.77 4.18 -5.24
C ILE A 16 14.24 4.00 -4.90
N THR A 17 15.09 3.73 -5.89
CA THR A 17 16.51 3.34 -5.70
C THR A 17 17.34 4.35 -4.89
N LYS A 18 17.00 5.64 -4.93
CA LYS A 18 17.77 6.71 -4.27
C LYS A 18 17.11 7.31 -3.01
N ASN A 19 16.02 6.72 -2.49
CA ASN A 19 15.32 7.28 -1.34
C ASN A 19 15.10 6.27 -0.19
N ILE A 20 16.10 6.18 0.69
CA ILE A 20 16.12 5.24 1.83
C ILE A 20 15.01 5.55 2.84
N LEU A 21 14.79 6.83 3.17
CA LEU A 21 13.77 7.24 4.14
C LEU A 21 12.36 6.86 3.66
N TYR A 22 12.06 7.17 2.39
CA TYR A 22 10.80 6.79 1.78
C TYR A 22 10.61 5.27 1.74
N ASN A 23 11.63 4.52 1.30
CA ASN A 23 11.56 3.06 1.26
C ASN A 23 11.38 2.45 2.65
N THR A 24 11.92 3.09 3.70
CA THR A 24 11.75 2.67 5.09
C THR A 24 10.30 2.87 5.54
N LEU A 25 9.71 4.03 5.27
CA LEU A 25 8.29 4.31 5.56
C LEU A 25 7.35 3.34 4.84
N VAL A 26 7.57 3.13 3.54
CA VAL A 26 6.85 2.12 2.74
C VAL A 26 7.00 0.74 3.37
N THR A 27 8.22 0.34 3.76
CA THR A 27 8.44 -0.98 4.37
C THR A 27 7.72 -1.14 5.72
N ILE A 28 7.75 -0.13 6.58
CA ILE A 28 7.02 -0.13 7.86
C ILE A 28 5.52 -0.25 7.62
N PHE A 29 5.00 0.54 6.68
CA PHE A 29 3.58 0.52 6.32
C PHE A 29 3.16 -0.85 5.80
N LEU A 30 3.89 -1.40 4.82
CA LEU A 30 3.62 -2.73 4.26
C LEU A 30 3.66 -3.83 5.33
N ARG A 31 4.57 -3.72 6.31
CA ARG A 31 4.63 -4.65 7.44
C ARG A 31 3.35 -4.57 8.27
N LYS A 32 2.89 -3.37 8.62
CA LYS A 32 1.63 -3.18 9.37
C LYS A 32 0.42 -3.67 8.56
N PHE A 33 0.36 -3.33 7.27
CA PHE A 33 -0.68 -3.76 6.36
C PHE A 33 -0.80 -5.30 6.30
N LYS A 34 0.32 -6.04 6.31
CA LYS A 34 0.31 -7.51 6.33
C LYS A 34 -0.39 -8.11 7.55
N TYR A 35 -0.39 -7.43 8.70
CA TYR A 35 -1.01 -7.90 9.95
C TYR A 35 -2.38 -7.30 10.22
N PHE A 36 -2.88 -6.43 9.34
CA PHE A 36 -4.22 -5.88 9.46
C PHE A 36 -5.24 -6.97 9.12
N LYS A 37 -6.16 -7.26 10.06
CA LYS A 37 -7.13 -8.36 9.97
C LYS A 37 -8.55 -7.91 9.61
N GLU A 38 -8.76 -6.60 9.60
CA GLU A 38 -10.06 -5.97 9.36
C GLU A 38 -10.19 -5.51 7.89
N VAL A 39 -11.28 -4.84 7.56
CA VAL A 39 -11.52 -4.33 6.20
C VAL A 39 -10.78 -3.01 5.97
N LEU A 40 -9.95 -2.98 4.92
CA LEU A 40 -9.24 -1.78 4.46
C LEU A 40 -9.74 -1.39 3.08
N PHE A 41 -10.22 -0.16 2.95
CA PHE A 41 -10.49 0.48 1.67
C PHE A 41 -9.30 1.34 1.25
N LEU A 42 -8.90 1.22 -0.01
CA LEU A 42 -7.80 1.98 -0.60
C LEU A 42 -8.36 2.80 -1.76
N THR A 43 -8.09 4.10 -1.76
CA THR A 43 -8.33 4.94 -2.95
C THR A 43 -7.00 5.43 -3.49
N THR A 44 -6.82 5.40 -4.80
CA THR A 44 -5.61 5.89 -5.46
C THR A 44 -5.93 6.33 -6.88
N ASN A 45 -5.19 7.33 -7.35
CA ASN A 45 -5.23 7.75 -8.75
C ASN A 45 -4.15 7.04 -9.59
N HIS A 46 -3.30 6.22 -8.96
CA HIS A 46 -2.09 5.65 -9.56
C HIS A 46 -1.90 4.17 -9.22
N ILE A 47 -2.94 3.34 -9.40
CA ILE A 47 -2.89 1.91 -9.09
C ILE A 47 -1.76 1.16 -9.83
N GLN A 48 -1.37 1.64 -11.01
CA GLN A 48 -0.28 1.12 -11.84
C GLN A 48 1.07 1.07 -11.10
N THR A 49 1.23 1.94 -10.09
CA THR A 49 2.49 2.08 -9.34
C THR A 49 2.59 1.11 -8.16
N PHE A 50 1.51 0.36 -7.87
CA PHE A 50 1.45 -0.55 -6.74
C PHE A 50 2.43 -1.70 -6.91
N ASN A 51 3.04 -2.11 -5.80
CA ASN A 51 3.84 -3.33 -5.78
C ASN A 51 2.94 -4.54 -6.09
N LYS A 52 3.38 -5.41 -7.00
CA LYS A 52 2.65 -6.62 -7.42
C LYS A 52 2.27 -7.53 -6.25
N VAL A 53 3.08 -7.57 -5.19
CA VAL A 53 2.79 -8.34 -3.97
C VAL A 53 1.55 -7.82 -3.23
N ILE A 54 1.25 -6.51 -3.32
CA ILE A 54 0.04 -5.93 -2.73
C ILE A 54 -1.17 -6.23 -3.60
N ILE A 55 -1.05 -6.13 -4.92
CA ILE A 55 -2.15 -6.38 -5.85
C ILE A 55 -2.72 -7.79 -5.61
N ASN A 56 -1.85 -8.78 -5.39
CA ASN A 56 -2.25 -10.16 -5.06
C ASN A 56 -3.02 -10.31 -3.74
N LYS A 57 -3.08 -9.27 -2.90
CA LYS A 57 -3.81 -9.25 -1.63
C LYS A 57 -5.11 -8.46 -1.68
N ILE A 58 -5.42 -7.85 -2.82
CA ILE A 58 -6.66 -7.11 -3.02
C ILE A 58 -7.75 -8.12 -3.38
N HIS A 59 -8.79 -8.19 -2.54
CA HIS A 59 -9.90 -9.13 -2.74
C HIS A 59 -10.95 -8.59 -3.73
N LEU A 60 -11.05 -7.27 -3.85
CA LEU A 60 -11.99 -6.58 -4.72
C LEU A 60 -11.37 -5.30 -5.27
N ILE A 61 -11.49 -5.08 -6.57
CA ILE A 61 -11.13 -3.84 -7.27
C ILE A 61 -12.39 -3.35 -8.00
N ILE A 62 -12.71 -2.07 -7.81
CA ILE A 62 -13.82 -1.35 -8.45
C ILE A 62 -13.21 -0.16 -9.15
#